data_AF-A0A8H6LZX3-F1
#
_entry.id   AF-A0A8H6LZX3-F1
#
_cell.length_a   1.000
_cell.length_b   1.000
_cell.length_c   1.000
_cell.angle_alpha   90.00
_cell.angle_beta   90.00
_cell.angle_gamma   90.00
#
_symmetry.space_group_name_H-M   'P 1'
#
loop_
_entity.id
_entity.type
_entity.pdbx_description
1 polymer ?
#
loop_
_entity_poly.entity_id
_entity_poly.type
_entity_poly.pdbx_seq_one_letter_code
_entity_poly.pdbx_strand_id
1 'polypeptide(L)'
;MKSIIFSTVGVLAFASAALAGRICETSAGSPWVQDATFAITRSWRIGNENGKTLVCQTNSGGGCIVLGTYADGRVAFCSSQASCQTIDDIEEKLRDVINNCAQNGKVGGKWVFGDGAHADVFHS
;
A
#
# COMPACT_ATOMS: atom_id res chain seq x y z
N MET A 1 -58.24 12.04 16.85
CA MET A 1 -57.31 12.08 15.69
C MET A 1 -55.99 12.72 16.14
N LYS A 2 -54.92 11.92 16.25
CA LYS A 2 -53.52 12.39 16.27
C LYS A 2 -52.62 11.17 16.03
N SER A 3 -52.17 11.02 14.79
CA SER A 3 -51.19 10.00 14.39
C SER A 3 -49.79 10.51 14.72
N ILE A 4 -48.99 9.72 15.42
CA ILE A 4 -47.55 9.96 15.60
C ILE A 4 -46.83 8.88 14.80
N ILE A 5 -46.21 9.31 13.70
CA ILE A 5 -45.37 8.47 12.86
C ILE A 5 -43.97 8.50 13.48
N PHE A 6 -43.53 7.40 14.08
CA PHE A 6 -42.13 7.22 14.47
C PHE A 6 -41.35 6.78 13.23
N SER A 7 -40.58 7.72 12.69
CA SER A 7 -39.66 7.47 11.57
C SER A 7 -38.42 6.75 12.10
N THR A 8 -38.31 5.45 11.83
CA THR A 8 -37.09 4.66 12.02
C THR A 8 -36.00 5.17 11.06
N VAL A 9 -35.04 5.94 11.60
CA VAL A 9 -33.79 6.25 10.90
C VAL A 9 -32.90 5.02 11.00
N GLY A 10 -32.92 4.19 9.97
CA GLY A 10 -31.97 3.09 9.80
C GLY A 10 -30.58 3.67 9.54
N VAL A 11 -29.68 3.51 10.50
CA VAL A 11 -28.24 3.74 10.31
C VAL A 11 -27.72 2.63 9.40
N LEU A 12 -27.65 2.90 8.10
CA LEU A 12 -26.90 2.08 7.15
C LEU A 12 -25.42 2.22 7.48
N ALA A 13 -24.88 1.27 8.23
CA ALA A 13 -23.45 1.10 8.40
C ALA A 13 -22.86 0.68 7.05
N PHE A 14 -22.19 1.61 6.37
CA PHE A 14 -21.37 1.30 5.21
C PHE A 14 -20.17 0.47 5.68
N ALA A 15 -20.28 -0.85 5.59
CA ALA A 15 -19.12 -1.72 5.63
C ALA A 15 -18.31 -1.47 4.36
N SER A 16 -17.33 -0.57 4.43
CA SER A 16 -16.33 -0.39 3.39
C SER A 16 -15.44 -1.63 3.38
N ALA A 17 -15.81 -2.64 2.60
CA ALA A 17 -14.85 -3.63 2.14
C ALA A 17 -13.72 -2.84 1.46
N ALA A 18 -12.50 -2.93 1.98
CA ALA A 18 -11.33 -2.34 1.34
C ALA A 18 -11.14 -3.07 0.01
N LEU A 19 -11.69 -2.51 -1.07
CA LEU A 19 -11.48 -3.00 -2.42
C LEU A 19 -9.98 -2.92 -2.70
N ALA A 20 -9.39 -4.04 -3.10
CA ALA A 20 -8.00 -4.06 -3.53
C ALA A 20 -7.78 -3.02 -4.64
N GLY A 21 -6.71 -2.24 -4.55
CA GLY A 21 -6.46 -1.19 -5.52
C GLY A 21 -5.45 -0.13 -5.09
N ARG A 22 -5.11 0.70 -6.07
CA ARG A 22 -4.17 1.82 -5.95
C ARG A 22 -4.80 3.01 -5.24
N ILE A 23 -4.05 3.62 -4.33
CA ILE A 23 -4.35 4.89 -3.67
C ILE A 23 -3.17 5.82 -3.90
N CYS A 24 -3.40 6.95 -4.58
CA CYS A 24 -2.37 7.95 -4.83
C CYS A 24 -2.31 8.96 -3.68
N GLU A 25 -1.14 9.10 -3.06
CA GLU A 25 -0.89 10.03 -1.94
C GLU A 25 0.33 10.91 -2.24
N THR A 26 0.58 11.18 -3.53
CA THR A 26 1.69 12.01 -3.99
C THR A 26 1.55 13.44 -3.48
N SER A 27 2.64 13.96 -2.92
CA SER A 27 2.76 15.34 -2.44
C SER A 27 4.14 15.91 -2.77
N ALA A 28 4.38 17.19 -2.46
CA ALA A 28 5.71 17.79 -2.62
C ALA A 28 6.78 17.11 -1.75
N GLY A 29 6.38 16.46 -0.64
CA GLY A 29 7.26 15.70 0.24
C GLY A 29 7.48 14.25 -0.20
N SER A 30 6.83 13.78 -1.28
CA SER A 30 7.05 12.43 -1.80
C SER A 30 8.45 12.25 -2.40
N PRO A 31 8.96 11.02 -2.51
CA PRO A 31 10.24 10.76 -3.16
C PRO A 31 10.20 11.05 -4.66
N TRP A 32 11.37 11.27 -5.26
CA TRP A 32 11.45 11.36 -6.72
C TRP A 32 11.09 10.01 -7.35
N VAL A 33 10.42 10.05 -8.51
CA VAL A 33 10.03 8.85 -9.27
C VAL A 33 11.21 7.92 -9.51
N GLN A 34 12.38 8.48 -9.85
CA GLN A 34 13.61 7.72 -10.03
C GLN A 34 14.03 6.98 -8.76
N ASP A 35 13.97 7.65 -7.60
CA ASP A 35 14.44 7.11 -6.33
C ASP A 35 13.50 6.03 -5.81
N ALA A 36 12.18 6.24 -5.97
CA ALA A 36 11.16 5.22 -5.73
C ALA A 36 11.36 3.99 -6.64
N THR A 37 11.64 4.20 -7.94
CA THR A 37 11.88 3.11 -8.90
C THR A 37 13.11 2.29 -8.53
N PHE A 38 14.19 2.94 -8.10
CA PHE A 38 15.39 2.26 -7.62
C PHE A 38 15.17 1.53 -6.29
N ALA A 39 14.38 2.10 -5.37
CA ALA A 39 14.02 1.43 -4.12
C ALA A 39 13.24 0.13 -4.37
N ILE A 40 12.27 0.14 -5.31
CA ILE A 40 11.54 -1.07 -5.74
C ILE A 40 12.51 -2.09 -6.34
N THR A 41 13.30 -1.68 -7.34
CA THR A 41 14.23 -2.59 -8.05
C THR A 41 15.22 -3.24 -7.08
N ARG A 42 15.69 -2.48 -6.08
CA ARG A 42 16.58 -3.00 -5.04
C ARG A 42 15.86 -3.99 -4.12
N SER A 43 14.63 -3.71 -3.72
CA SER A 43 13.83 -4.63 -2.89
C SER A 43 13.60 -5.97 -3.57
N TRP A 44 13.24 -5.95 -4.86
CA TRP A 44 13.06 -7.15 -5.66
C TRP A 44 14.36 -7.96 -5.77
N ARG A 45 15.46 -7.29 -6.10
CA ARG A 45 16.77 -7.93 -6.22
C ARG A 45 17.17 -8.63 -4.91
N ILE A 46 16.99 -7.96 -3.77
CA ILE A 46 17.27 -8.54 -2.46
C ILE A 46 16.35 -9.74 -2.17
N GLY A 47 15.06 -9.64 -2.48
CA GLY A 47 14.12 -10.75 -2.33
C GLY A 47 14.56 -11.98 -3.13
N ASN A 48 14.84 -11.78 -4.42
CA ASN A 48 15.18 -12.85 -5.34
C ASN A 48 16.56 -13.48 -5.06
N GLU A 49 17.60 -12.65 -4.83
CA GLU A 49 18.96 -13.15 -4.53
C GLU A 49 19.03 -13.96 -3.21
N ASN A 50 18.15 -13.68 -2.25
CA ASN A 50 18.06 -14.43 -1.00
C ASN A 50 17.08 -15.61 -1.05
N GLY A 51 16.51 -15.94 -2.22
CA GLY A 51 15.50 -16.98 -2.37
C GLY A 51 14.18 -16.69 -1.64
N LYS A 52 13.94 -15.42 -1.28
CA LYS A 52 12.72 -14.96 -0.63
C LYS A 52 11.73 -14.50 -1.68
N THR A 53 10.92 -15.43 -2.17
CA THR A 53 9.82 -15.13 -3.10
C THR A 53 8.59 -14.59 -2.39
N LEU A 54 8.43 -14.88 -1.08
CA LEU A 54 7.30 -14.44 -0.25
C LEU A 54 7.74 -13.41 0.80
N VAL A 55 6.96 -12.34 0.89
CA VAL A 55 7.06 -11.30 1.91
C VAL A 55 5.85 -11.44 2.81
N CYS A 56 6.08 -11.82 4.07
CA CYS A 56 5.02 -12.03 5.05
C CYS A 56 5.13 -11.03 6.20
N GLN A 57 4.02 -10.38 6.52
CA GLN A 57 3.83 -9.69 7.79
C GLN A 57 3.01 -10.62 8.70
N THR A 58 3.57 -11.07 9.82
CA THR A 58 2.95 -12.04 10.74
C THR A 58 2.60 -11.50 12.13
N ASN A 59 2.90 -10.22 12.40
CA ASN A 59 2.61 -9.57 13.68
C ASN A 59 1.11 -9.24 13.77
N SER A 60 0.42 -9.98 14.64
CA SER A 60 -0.92 -9.62 15.11
C SER A 60 -0.83 -8.35 15.96
N GLY A 61 -1.27 -7.22 15.41
CA GLY A 61 -1.09 -5.87 15.99
C GLY A 61 -0.73 -4.81 14.95
N GLY A 62 -0.37 -5.24 13.75
CA GLY A 62 -0.04 -4.37 12.63
C GLY A 62 1.42 -3.98 12.58
N GLY A 63 1.95 -3.86 11.37
CA GLY A 63 3.33 -3.45 11.16
C GLY A 63 3.70 -3.38 9.70
N CYS A 64 4.84 -2.75 9.43
CA CYS A 64 5.41 -2.60 8.11
C CYS A 64 6.81 -3.20 8.08
N ILE A 65 7.11 -3.92 7.00
CA ILE A 65 8.45 -4.40 6.69
C ILE A 65 8.96 -3.52 5.56
N VAL A 66 10.02 -2.76 5.82
CA VAL A 66 10.71 -2.00 4.77
C VAL A 66 11.44 -3.00 3.86
N LEU A 67 11.08 -3.01 2.58
CA LEU A 67 11.63 -3.94 1.59
C LEU A 67 12.80 -3.32 0.83
N GLY A 68 12.78 -2.00 0.64
CA GLY A 68 13.77 -1.30 -0.17
C GLY A 68 13.94 0.15 0.26
N THR A 69 15.17 0.64 0.10
CA THR A 69 15.51 2.05 0.33
C THR A 69 16.58 2.47 -0.67
N TYR A 70 16.37 3.63 -1.29
CA TYR A 70 17.33 4.26 -2.18
C TYR A 70 17.12 5.79 -2.15
N ALA A 71 18.18 6.55 -1.84
CA ALA A 71 18.12 8.00 -1.67
C ALA A 71 16.92 8.42 -0.79
N ASP A 72 15.98 9.20 -1.33
CA ASP A 72 14.78 9.65 -0.63
C ASP A 72 13.60 8.65 -0.70
N GLY A 73 13.70 7.63 -1.55
CA GLY A 73 12.65 6.64 -1.82
C GLY A 73 12.71 5.43 -0.89
N ARG A 74 11.55 5.06 -0.33
CA ARG A 74 11.35 3.83 0.44
C ARG A 74 10.13 3.08 -0.03
N VAL A 75 10.22 1.76 0.10
CA VAL A 75 9.07 0.87 -0.10
C VAL A 75 8.91 -0.11 1.04
N ALA A 76 7.66 -0.36 1.43
CA ALA A 76 7.33 -1.25 2.52
C ALA A 76 6.12 -2.12 2.18
N PHE A 77 6.03 -3.27 2.83
CA PHE A 77 4.83 -4.09 2.88
C PHE A 77 4.27 -4.06 4.30
N CYS A 78 3.02 -3.62 4.41
CA CYS A 78 2.33 -3.38 5.66
C CYS A 78 1.08 -4.24 5.74
N SER A 79 0.73 -4.70 6.93
CA SER A 79 -0.55 -5.37 7.17
C SER A 79 -0.93 -5.22 8.63
N SER A 80 -2.23 -5.16 8.92
CA SER A 80 -2.79 -5.20 10.28
C SER A 80 -2.97 -6.64 10.80
N GLN A 81 -2.92 -7.62 9.89
CA GLN A 81 -3.12 -9.05 10.14
C GLN A 81 -2.02 -9.88 9.47
N ALA A 82 -1.97 -11.18 9.76
CA ALA A 82 -1.07 -12.08 9.06
C ALA A 82 -1.39 -12.10 7.55
N SER A 83 -0.47 -11.61 6.72
CA SER A 83 -0.61 -11.59 5.27
C SER A 83 0.74 -11.84 4.60
N CYS A 84 0.70 -12.52 3.46
CA CYS A 84 1.86 -12.79 2.64
C CYS A 84 1.55 -12.42 1.19
N GLN A 85 2.50 -11.76 0.53
CA GLN A 85 2.46 -11.48 -0.90
C GLN A 85 3.78 -11.88 -1.52
N THR A 86 3.77 -12.21 -2.82
CA THR A 86 5.05 -12.46 -3.50
C THR A 86 5.79 -11.14 -3.72
N ILE A 87 7.12 -11.18 -3.74
CA ILE A 87 7.92 -9.98 -4.04
C ILE A 87 7.64 -9.45 -5.45
N ASP A 88 7.33 -10.36 -6.40
CA ASP A 88 6.95 -10.02 -7.77
C ASP A 88 5.60 -9.29 -7.81
N ASP A 89 4.59 -9.77 -7.08
CA ASP A 89 3.29 -9.09 -6.97
C ASP A 89 3.44 -7.71 -6.35
N ILE A 90 4.20 -7.60 -5.25
CA ILE A 90 4.48 -6.31 -4.59
C ILE A 90 5.15 -5.35 -5.56
N GLU A 91 6.18 -5.80 -6.28
CA GLU A 91 6.85 -4.97 -7.30
C GLU A 91 5.86 -4.52 -8.37
N GLU A 92 5.09 -5.42 -8.96
CA GLU A 92 4.14 -5.11 -10.02
C GLU A 92 3.17 -4.01 -9.56
N LYS A 93 2.63 -4.16 -8.35
CA LYS A 93 1.67 -3.20 -7.79
C LYS A 93 2.29 -1.86 -7.43
N LEU A 94 3.53 -1.85 -6.91
CA LEU A 94 4.25 -0.61 -6.66
C LEU A 94 4.64 0.09 -7.97
N ARG A 95 4.94 -0.64 -9.04
CA ARG A 95 5.16 -0.06 -10.38
C ARG A 95 3.88 0.56 -10.92
N ASP A 96 2.73 -0.06 -10.69
CA ASP A 96 1.44 0.54 -11.04
C ASP A 96 1.18 1.84 -10.25
N VAL A 97 1.54 1.91 -8.96
CA VAL A 97 1.54 3.16 -8.18
C VAL A 97 2.45 4.21 -8.84
N ILE A 98 3.69 3.85 -9.19
CA ILE A 98 4.62 4.79 -9.84
C ILE A 98 4.04 5.34 -11.15
N ASN A 99 3.55 4.46 -12.03
CA ASN A 99 3.11 4.83 -13.37
C ASN A 99 1.85 5.70 -13.37
N ASN A 100 1.00 5.57 -12.35
CA ASN A 100 -0.32 6.21 -12.32
C ASN A 100 -0.46 7.32 -11.26
N CYS A 101 0.41 7.37 -10.25
CA CYS A 101 0.35 8.38 -9.19
C CYS A 101 1.45 9.45 -9.32
N ALA A 102 2.38 9.33 -10.26
CA ALA A 102 3.45 10.31 -10.44
C ALA A 102 2.89 11.70 -10.81
N GLN A 103 3.34 12.71 -10.09
CA GLN A 103 3.01 14.12 -10.34
C GLN A 103 4.25 14.98 -10.13
N ASN A 104 4.57 15.86 -11.08
CA ASN A 104 5.72 16.75 -11.04
C ASN A 104 7.06 16.04 -10.73
N GLY A 105 7.24 14.82 -11.25
CA GLY A 105 8.43 14.00 -11.02
C GLY A 105 8.51 13.33 -9.64
N LYS A 106 7.51 13.52 -8.78
CA LYS A 106 7.40 12.91 -7.45
C LYS A 106 6.33 11.81 -7.45
N VAL A 107 6.43 10.84 -6.53
CA VAL A 107 5.42 9.79 -6.38
C VAL A 107 5.31 9.26 -4.95
N GLY A 108 4.09 9.13 -4.46
CA GLY A 108 3.78 8.47 -3.19
C GLY A 108 2.40 7.84 -3.22
N GLY A 109 2.16 6.93 -2.28
CA GLY A 109 0.90 6.22 -2.16
C GLY A 109 1.11 4.75 -1.94
N LYS A 110 0.03 3.98 -2.12
CA LYS A 110 0.01 2.57 -1.78
C LYS A 110 -0.88 1.77 -2.69
N TRP A 111 -0.61 0.48 -2.76
CA TRP A 111 -1.52 -0.51 -3.29
C TRP A 111 -2.08 -1.35 -2.16
N VAL A 112 -3.40 -1.36 -2.01
CA VAL A 112 -4.10 -2.18 -1.01
C VAL A 112 -4.42 -3.55 -1.61
N PHE A 113 -4.07 -4.61 -0.89
CA PHE A 113 -4.45 -5.98 -1.15
C PHE A 113 -5.79 -6.30 -0.48
N GLY A 114 -6.56 -7.25 -1.02
CA GLY A 114 -7.94 -7.51 -0.61
C GLY A 114 -8.12 -8.06 0.82
N ASP A 115 -7.03 -8.32 1.53
CA ASP A 115 -6.96 -8.78 2.92
C ASP A 115 -6.58 -7.65 3.91
N GLY A 116 -6.47 -6.41 3.44
CA GLY A 116 -6.05 -5.26 4.24
C GLY A 116 -4.54 -5.09 4.36
N ALA A 117 -3.75 -5.96 3.73
CA ALA A 117 -2.34 -5.67 3.50
C ALA A 117 -2.19 -4.55 2.45
N HIS A 118 -1.06 -3.87 2.45
CA HIS A 118 -0.74 -2.82 1.49
C HIS A 118 0.76 -2.73 1.25
N ALA A 119 1.13 -2.32 0.04
CA ALA A 119 2.50 -1.99 -0.31
C ALA A 119 2.61 -0.50 -0.60
N ASP A 120 3.61 0.16 -0.01
CA ASP A 120 3.70 1.61 0.05
C ASP A 120 4.95 2.13 -0.66
N VAL A 121 4.82 3.29 -1.31
CA VAL A 121 5.92 4.16 -1.75
C VAL A 121 5.88 5.44 -0.91
N PHE A 122 6.94 5.72 -0.18
CA PHE A 122 6.99 6.86 0.74
C PHE A 122 8.38 7.47 0.88
N HIS A 123 8.43 8.69 1.40
CA HIS A 123 9.64 9.42 1.74
C HIS A 123 10.02 9.13 3.20
N SER A 124 11.32 9.14 3.51
CA SER A 124 11.82 8.93 4.89
C SER A 124 11.60 10.10 5.83
#